data_AF-A0A8S0YTK7-F1
#
_entry.id   AF-A0A8S0YTK7-F1
#
_cell.length_a   1.000
_cell.length_b   1.000
_cell.length_c   1.000
_cell.angle_alpha   90.00
_cell.angle_beta   90.00
_cell.angle_gamma   90.00
#
_symmetry.space_group_name_H-M   'P 1'
#
loop_
_entity.id
_entity.type
_entity.pdbx_description
1 polymer ?
#
loop_
_entity_poly.entity_id
_entity_poly.type
_entity_poly.pdbx_seq_one_letter_code
_entity_poly.pdbx_strand_id
1 'polypeptide(L)'
;MINRIPKHISLISDKELMAKGRGTTFTTVRGDGNLAITKWQDNKPVYLLSSCYAAEKTDTCRRWSKLHKTYLTVTRPEVIKEYNLSMGGVDLADLMLSDCPSRARTKKWTIRFILHMLDIAVTNSWFVYRIECMVKGIACKRIMQLQEFKMSLGHYFVEANDVSSDSTESDSEGILEPKHKRRKVSIVPLPSDIRRSQKADHMPIRSTVQNRCRLPGCKQKSRTKCSKCNIYLCNTLNRNCYQSFHK
;
A
#
# COMPACT_ATOMS: atom_id res chain seq x y z
N MET A 1 5.52 -23.98 24.39
CA MET A 1 5.75 -22.59 24.88
C MET A 1 5.44 -22.61 26.37
N ILE A 2 6.42 -22.30 27.23
CA ILE A 2 6.21 -22.31 28.69
C ILE A 2 5.40 -21.06 29.04
N ASN A 3 4.26 -21.23 29.73
CA ASN A 3 3.47 -20.10 30.22
C ASN A 3 4.35 -19.29 31.20
N ARG A 4 4.63 -18.03 30.85
CA ARG A 4 5.50 -17.12 31.65
C ARG A 4 4.78 -16.54 32.87
N ILE A 5 3.74 -17.21 33.36
CA ILE A 5 2.95 -16.75 34.50
C ILE A 5 3.68 -17.17 35.79
N PRO A 6 3.98 -16.24 36.72
CA PRO A 6 4.62 -16.56 37.98
C PRO A 6 3.83 -17.60 38.81
N LYS A 7 4.53 -18.55 39.43
CA LYS A 7 3.92 -19.67 40.18
C LYS A 7 3.09 -19.23 41.39
N HIS A 8 3.34 -18.05 41.95
CA HIS A 8 2.59 -17.52 43.09
C HIS A 8 1.20 -17.00 42.73
N ILE A 9 0.90 -16.82 41.43
CA ILE A 9 -0.41 -16.37 40.98
C ILE A 9 -1.34 -17.58 40.95
N SER A 10 -2.34 -17.57 41.84
CA SER A 10 -3.38 -18.60 41.85
C SER A 10 -4.29 -18.44 40.63
N LEU A 11 -4.18 -19.41 39.71
CA LEU A 11 -5.06 -19.57 38.55
C LEU A 11 -5.62 -20.98 38.55
N ILE A 12 -6.89 -21.11 38.13
CA ILE A 12 -7.50 -22.41 37.91
C ILE A 12 -6.67 -23.26 36.93
N SER A 13 -6.53 -24.55 37.20
CA SER A 13 -5.75 -25.43 36.32
C SER A 13 -6.40 -25.57 34.93
N ASP A 14 -5.61 -25.89 33.90
CA ASP A 14 -6.17 -26.12 32.54
C ASP A 14 -7.20 -27.25 32.55
N LYS A 15 -6.96 -28.31 33.32
CA LYS A 15 -7.87 -29.45 33.43
C LYS A 15 -9.20 -29.08 34.07
N GLU A 16 -9.15 -28.34 35.17
CA GLU A 16 -10.36 -27.86 35.86
C GLU A 16 -11.17 -26.90 34.98
N LEU A 17 -10.50 -25.98 34.28
CA LEU A 17 -11.19 -25.05 33.39
C LEU A 17 -11.85 -25.78 32.21
N MET A 18 -11.16 -26.76 31.62
CA MET A 18 -11.73 -27.59 30.55
C MET A 18 -12.94 -28.40 31.04
N ALA A 19 -12.90 -28.90 32.27
CA ALA A 19 -14.01 -29.63 32.87
C ALA A 19 -15.26 -28.76 33.09
N LYS A 20 -15.09 -27.46 33.38
CA LYS A 20 -16.20 -26.49 33.51
C LYS A 20 -16.90 -26.18 32.18
N GLY A 21 -16.26 -26.51 31.05
CA GLY A 21 -16.85 -26.40 29.72
C GLY A 21 -16.52 -25.09 28.98
N ARG A 22 -16.90 -25.06 27.71
CA ARG A 22 -16.60 -23.96 26.78
C ARG A 22 -17.35 -22.68 27.15
N GLY A 23 -16.65 -21.54 27.13
CA GLY A 23 -17.16 -20.24 27.55
C GLY A 23 -16.85 -19.89 29.00
N THR A 24 -16.35 -20.84 29.79
CA THR A 24 -15.95 -20.59 31.17
C THR A 24 -14.80 -19.59 31.21
N THR A 25 -14.91 -18.62 32.12
CA THR A 25 -13.90 -17.60 32.35
C THR A 25 -13.47 -17.61 33.81
N PHE A 26 -12.17 -17.41 34.05
CA PHE A 26 -11.61 -17.21 35.37
C PHE A 26 -10.65 -16.03 35.33
N THR A 27 -10.76 -15.11 36.28
CA THR A 27 -9.95 -13.90 36.31
C THR A 27 -9.34 -13.70 37.68
N THR A 28 -8.05 -13.38 37.70
CA THR A 28 -7.33 -12.96 38.90
C THR A 28 -6.81 -11.55 38.68
N VAL A 29 -7.09 -10.65 39.62
CA VAL A 29 -6.59 -9.28 39.60
C VAL A 29 -5.38 -9.19 40.53
N ARG A 30 -4.35 -8.45 40.11
CA ARG A 30 -3.17 -8.15 40.93
C ARG A 30 -3.60 -7.32 42.15
N GLY A 31 -2.94 -7.48 43.28
CA GLY A 31 -3.35 -6.84 44.54
C GLY A 31 -3.44 -5.31 44.51
N ASP A 32 -2.79 -4.65 43.55
CA ASP A 32 -2.87 -3.20 43.32
C ASP A 32 -4.01 -2.77 42.38
N GLY A 33 -4.80 -3.71 41.86
CA GLY A 33 -5.93 -3.45 40.97
C GLY A 33 -5.57 -3.11 39.52
N ASN A 34 -4.28 -2.95 39.19
CA ASN A 34 -3.85 -2.37 37.90
C ASN A 34 -3.75 -3.40 36.75
N LEU A 35 -3.76 -4.69 37.05
CA LEU A 35 -3.60 -5.75 36.06
C LEU A 35 -4.50 -6.92 36.39
N ALA A 36 -5.20 -7.42 35.37
CA ALA A 36 -6.01 -8.62 35.43
C ALA A 36 -5.49 -9.67 34.45
N ILE A 37 -5.31 -10.90 34.94
CA ILE A 37 -5.12 -12.08 34.08
C ILE A 37 -6.46 -12.77 33.95
N THR A 38 -6.96 -12.87 32.72
CA THR A 38 -8.19 -13.57 32.39
C THR A 38 -7.86 -14.84 31.61
N LYS A 39 -8.41 -15.96 32.06
CA LYS A 39 -8.31 -17.26 31.43
C LYS A 39 -9.69 -17.65 30.89
N TRP A 40 -9.79 -17.86 29.58
CA TRP A 40 -11.04 -18.18 28.90
C TRP A 40 -10.95 -19.52 28.17
N GLN A 41 -11.97 -20.37 28.35
CA GLN A 41 -12.03 -21.67 27.71
C GLN A 41 -12.76 -21.60 26.37
N ASP A 42 -12.00 -21.64 25.26
CA ASP A 42 -12.57 -21.93 23.95
C ASP A 42 -12.36 -23.43 23.60
N ASN A 43 -11.81 -23.74 22.43
CA ASN A 43 -11.35 -25.10 22.12
C ASN A 43 -10.15 -25.50 23.00
N LYS A 44 -9.34 -24.50 23.40
CA LYS A 44 -8.22 -24.62 24.33
C LYS A 44 -8.26 -23.42 25.29
N PRO A 45 -7.66 -23.54 26.49
CA PRO A 45 -7.51 -22.41 27.38
C PRO A 45 -6.72 -21.27 26.71
N VAL A 46 -7.28 -20.06 26.74
CA VAL A 46 -6.65 -18.82 26.26
C VAL A 46 -6.36 -17.95 27.47
N TYR A 47 -5.17 -17.35 27.49
CA TYR A 47 -4.72 -16.45 28.56
C TYR A 47 -4.59 -15.04 27.99
N LEU A 48 -5.21 -14.05 28.64
CA LEU A 48 -4.96 -12.64 28.37
C LEU A 48 -4.58 -11.91 29.64
N LEU A 49 -3.62 -11.01 29.50
CA LEU A 49 -3.25 -10.03 30.50
C LEU A 49 -3.72 -8.66 30.00
N SER A 50 -4.38 -7.89 30.85
CA SER A 50 -4.92 -6.58 30.50
C SER A 50 -4.88 -5.66 31.70
N SER A 51 -4.61 -4.37 31.46
CA SER A 51 -4.65 -3.30 32.45
C SER A 51 -5.98 -2.55 32.49
N CYS A 52 -6.86 -2.79 31.51
CA CYS A 52 -8.08 -2.00 31.33
C CYS A 52 -9.36 -2.85 31.35
N TYR A 53 -9.29 -4.08 30.84
CA TYR A 53 -10.44 -4.94 30.62
C TYR A 53 -10.25 -6.29 31.32
N ALA A 54 -11.32 -6.79 31.93
CA ALA A 54 -11.33 -8.06 32.65
C ALA A 54 -12.54 -8.91 32.21
N ALA A 55 -13.11 -9.69 33.13
CA ALA A 55 -14.27 -10.55 32.88
C ALA A 55 -15.59 -9.99 33.42
N GLU A 56 -15.62 -8.74 33.86
CA GLU A 56 -16.79 -8.11 34.48
C GLU A 56 -18.01 -8.11 33.55
N LYS A 57 -17.81 -7.71 32.29
CA LYS A 57 -18.85 -7.80 31.26
C LYS A 57 -18.61 -9.02 30.39
N THR A 58 -19.72 -9.68 30.06
CA THR A 58 -19.73 -10.81 29.15
C THR A 58 -20.70 -10.57 28.01
N ASP A 59 -20.30 -10.92 26.80
CA ASP A 59 -21.19 -11.03 25.66
C ASP A 59 -21.16 -12.47 25.11
N THR A 60 -21.91 -12.71 24.03
CA THR A 60 -21.90 -13.99 23.35
C THR A 60 -21.28 -13.86 21.96
N CYS A 61 -20.58 -14.91 21.53
CA CYS A 61 -20.00 -14.98 20.20
C CYS A 61 -20.31 -16.33 19.54
N ARG A 62 -20.47 -16.33 18.21
CA ARG A 62 -20.65 -17.56 17.44
C ARG A 62 -19.29 -18.20 17.21
N ARG A 63 -19.15 -19.46 17.63
CA ARG A 63 -17.92 -20.23 17.43
C ARG A 63 -18.23 -21.59 16.82
N TRP A 64 -17.46 -21.96 15.81
CA TRP A 64 -17.55 -23.29 15.24
C TRP A 64 -17.15 -24.36 16.26
N SER A 65 -17.95 -25.41 16.38
CA SER A 65 -17.60 -26.62 17.13
C SER A 65 -17.30 -27.74 16.15
N LYS A 66 -16.06 -28.26 16.19
CA LYS A 66 -15.67 -29.42 15.37
C LYS A 66 -16.40 -30.69 15.80
N LEU A 67 -16.73 -30.81 17.09
CA LEU A 67 -17.41 -31.97 17.66
C LEU A 67 -18.85 -32.09 17.14
N HIS A 68 -19.59 -30.99 17.19
CA HIS A 68 -21.01 -30.97 16.77
C HIS A 68 -21.20 -30.58 15.30
N LYS A 69 -20.13 -30.16 14.61
CA LYS A 69 -20.17 -29.62 13.24
C LYS A 69 -21.21 -28.50 13.06
N THR A 70 -21.39 -27.69 14.10
CA THR A 70 -22.34 -26.59 14.15
C THR A 70 -21.72 -25.37 14.84
N TYR A 71 -22.32 -24.20 14.60
CA TYR A 71 -21.98 -22.99 15.34
C TYR A 71 -22.65 -23.00 16.70
N LEU A 72 -21.84 -22.90 17.76
CA LEU A 72 -22.30 -22.74 19.13
C LEU A 72 -22.26 -21.26 19.52
N THR A 73 -23.21 -20.86 20.36
CA THR A 73 -23.18 -19.57 21.05
C THR A 73 -22.36 -19.75 22.32
N VAL A 74 -21.22 -19.05 22.41
CA VAL A 74 -20.26 -19.17 23.52
C VAL A 74 -20.14 -17.83 24.22
N THR A 75 -20.30 -17.83 25.54
CA THR A 75 -20.06 -16.65 26.36
C THR A 75 -18.56 -16.30 26.34
N ARG A 76 -18.22 -15.04 26.10
CA ARG A 76 -16.85 -14.54 26.16
C ARG A 76 -16.76 -13.30 27.06
N PRO A 77 -15.64 -13.09 27.74
CA PRO A 77 -15.41 -11.89 28.53
C PRO A 77 -15.06 -10.68 27.65
N GLU A 78 -15.27 -9.48 28.19
CA GLU A 78 -14.97 -8.19 27.55
C GLU A 78 -13.53 -8.12 27.03
N VAL A 79 -12.55 -8.58 27.81
CA VAL A 79 -11.14 -8.60 27.38
C VAL A 79 -10.90 -9.41 26.09
N ILE A 80 -11.62 -10.51 25.88
CA ILE A 80 -11.53 -11.31 24.64
C ILE A 80 -12.18 -10.55 23.48
N LYS A 81 -13.30 -9.89 23.73
CA LYS A 81 -13.97 -9.08 22.72
C LYS A 81 -13.06 -7.96 22.23
N GLU A 82 -12.52 -7.16 23.14
CA GLU A 82 -11.65 -6.02 22.83
C GLU A 82 -10.35 -6.44 22.15
N TYR A 83 -9.75 -7.56 22.58
CA TYR A 83 -8.62 -8.15 21.88
C TYR A 83 -8.96 -8.51 20.43
N ASN A 84 -10.07 -9.23 20.19
CA ASN A 84 -10.43 -9.63 18.83
C ASN A 84 -10.79 -8.45 17.92
N LEU A 85 -11.33 -7.35 18.49
CA LEU A 85 -11.59 -6.12 17.74
C LEU A 85 -10.30 -5.40 17.33
N SER A 86 -9.26 -5.46 18.16
CA SER A 86 -8.02 -4.70 17.95
C SER A 86 -6.88 -5.50 17.28
N MET A 87 -6.88 -6.83 17.38
CA MET A 87 -5.77 -7.68 16.92
C MET A 87 -5.49 -7.61 15.41
N GLY A 88 -6.49 -7.27 14.58
CA GLY A 88 -6.38 -7.32 13.12
C GLY A 88 -5.62 -6.16 12.48
N GLY A 89 -5.21 -5.13 13.25
CA GLY A 89 -4.57 -3.95 12.69
C GLY A 89 -3.25 -4.22 11.96
N VAL A 90 -2.41 -5.08 12.55
CA VAL A 90 -1.10 -5.45 11.96
C VAL A 90 -1.29 -6.32 10.73
N ASP A 91 -2.14 -7.35 10.80
CA ASP A 91 -2.43 -8.23 9.65
C ASP A 91 -3.01 -7.43 8.47
N LEU A 92 -3.84 -6.42 8.76
CA LEU A 92 -4.37 -5.53 7.73
C LEU A 92 -3.26 -4.69 7.10
N ALA A 93 -2.33 -4.15 7.90
CA ALA A 93 -1.19 -3.41 7.38
C ALA A 93 -0.31 -4.30 6.49
N ASP A 94 -0.01 -5.52 6.92
CA ASP A 94 0.74 -6.51 6.14
C ASP A 94 0.04 -6.85 4.82
N LEU A 95 -1.29 -7.03 4.87
CA LEU A 95 -2.11 -7.25 3.68
C LEU A 95 -1.98 -6.08 2.70
N MET A 96 -2.15 -4.84 3.16
CA MET A 96 -2.06 -3.64 2.30
C MET A 96 -0.66 -3.49 1.69
N LEU A 97 0.40 -3.75 2.45
CA LEU A 97 1.78 -3.70 1.97
C LEU A 97 2.10 -4.83 0.97
N SER A 98 1.36 -5.94 1.04
CA SER A 98 1.53 -7.07 0.13
C SER A 98 0.83 -6.90 -1.23
N ASP A 99 -0.19 -6.04 -1.30
CA ASP A 99 -1.04 -5.84 -2.48
C ASP A 99 -0.29 -5.18 -3.65
N CYS A 100 0.40 -4.06 -3.38
CA CYS A 100 1.16 -3.33 -4.39
C CYS A 100 2.58 -2.96 -3.90
N PRO A 101 3.49 -3.93 -3.69
CA PRO A 101 4.81 -3.68 -3.14
C PRO A 101 5.80 -3.14 -4.17
N SER A 102 6.62 -2.17 -3.76
CA SER A 102 7.75 -1.63 -4.54
C SER A 102 8.94 -2.58 -4.54
N ARG A 103 8.78 -3.79 -5.09
CA ARG A 103 9.84 -4.81 -5.07
C ARG A 103 10.98 -4.46 -6.02
N ALA A 104 12.18 -4.24 -5.48
CA ALA A 104 13.41 -4.21 -6.26
C ALA A 104 14.18 -5.54 -6.19
N ARG A 105 14.65 -6.03 -7.34
CA ARG A 105 15.55 -7.20 -7.39
C ARG A 105 16.96 -6.79 -6.97
N THR A 106 17.22 -6.79 -5.68
CA THR A 106 18.51 -6.41 -5.08
C THR A 106 18.90 -7.32 -3.94
N LYS A 107 20.21 -7.51 -3.75
CA LYS A 107 20.80 -8.19 -2.58
C LYS A 107 21.05 -7.23 -1.40
N LYS A 108 21.05 -5.91 -1.63
CA LYS A 108 21.26 -4.90 -0.58
C LYS A 108 20.00 -4.76 0.28
N TRP A 109 20.06 -5.13 1.55
CA TRP A 109 18.92 -5.07 2.47
C TRP A 109 18.42 -3.64 2.70
N THR A 110 19.33 -2.65 2.70
CA THR A 110 19.01 -1.24 2.88
C THR A 110 18.03 -0.72 1.82
N ILE A 111 18.20 -1.13 0.57
CA ILE A 111 17.28 -0.76 -0.52
C ILE A 111 15.90 -1.38 -0.31
N ARG A 112 15.83 -2.63 0.18
CA ARG A 112 14.55 -3.27 0.51
C ARG A 112 13.83 -2.55 1.64
N PHE A 113 14.58 -2.12 2.66
CA PHE A 113 14.05 -1.35 3.78
C PHE A 113 13.50 0.01 3.33
N ILE A 114 14.26 0.77 2.55
CA ILE A 114 13.82 2.08 2.04
C ILE A 114 12.54 1.96 1.22
N LEU A 115 12.46 0.97 0.32
CA LEU A 115 11.27 0.75 -0.50
C LEU A 115 10.06 0.33 0.33
N HIS A 116 10.27 -0.46 1.39
CA HIS A 116 9.21 -0.82 2.34
C HIS A 116 8.70 0.41 3.12
N MET A 117 9.59 1.28 3.60
CA MET A 117 9.20 2.53 4.26
C MET A 117 8.42 3.45 3.31
N LEU A 118 8.80 3.48 2.03
CA LEU A 118 8.05 4.21 1.01
C LEU A 118 6.64 3.62 0.81
N ASP A 119 6.50 2.29 0.76
CA ASP A 119 5.20 1.63 0.66
C ASP A 119 4.31 1.92 1.88
N ILE A 120 4.87 1.93 3.09
CA ILE A 120 4.16 2.34 4.31
C ILE A 120 3.69 3.80 4.18
N ALA A 121 4.57 4.72 3.78
CA ALA A 121 4.23 6.14 3.65
C ALA A 121 3.12 6.37 2.61
N VAL A 122 3.19 5.70 1.45
CA VAL A 122 2.16 5.78 0.40
C VAL A 122 0.84 5.22 0.90
N THR A 123 0.86 4.08 1.60
CA THR A 123 -0.35 3.46 2.15
C THR A 123 -1.02 4.36 3.19
N ASN A 124 -0.25 4.96 4.10
CA ASN A 124 -0.76 5.92 5.09
C ASN A 124 -1.33 7.17 4.41
N SER A 125 -0.65 7.70 3.39
CA SER A 125 -1.13 8.85 2.61
C SER A 125 -2.45 8.54 1.91
N TRP A 126 -2.60 7.32 1.38
CA TRP A 126 -3.85 6.86 0.79
C TRP A 126 -4.99 6.79 1.83
N PHE A 127 -4.72 6.34 3.05
CA PHE A 127 -5.73 6.36 4.12
C PHE A 127 -6.21 7.78 4.44
N VAL A 128 -5.29 8.74 4.56
CA VAL A 128 -5.63 10.15 4.78
C VAL A 128 -6.47 10.69 3.62
N TYR A 129 -6.04 10.46 2.38
CA TYR A 129 -6.80 10.82 1.17
C TYR A 129 -8.22 10.25 1.20
N ARG A 130 -8.38 8.97 1.55
CA ARG A 130 -9.69 8.32 1.63
C ARG A 130 -10.59 8.95 2.69
N ILE A 131 -10.06 9.24 3.86
CA ILE A 131 -10.80 9.90 4.95
C ILE A 131 -11.28 11.27 4.45
N GLU A 132 -10.40 12.05 3.83
CA GLU A 132 -10.76 13.37 3.31
C GLU A 132 -11.85 13.30 2.22
N CYS A 133 -11.75 12.34 1.30
CA CYS A 133 -12.80 12.11 0.30
C CYS A 133 -14.15 11.75 0.93
N MET A 134 -14.16 10.92 1.96
CA MET A 134 -15.37 10.56 2.68
C MET A 134 -16.00 11.77 3.38
N VAL A 135 -15.17 12.59 4.05
CA VAL A 135 -15.63 13.83 4.72
C VAL A 135 -16.23 14.81 3.70
N LYS A 136 -15.67 14.90 2.49
CA LYS A 136 -16.19 15.71 1.39
C LYS A 136 -17.42 15.12 0.68
N GLY A 137 -17.92 13.96 1.13
CA GLY A 137 -19.09 13.31 0.53
C GLY A 137 -18.85 12.72 -0.86
N ILE A 138 -17.59 12.43 -1.22
CA ILE A 138 -17.27 11.80 -2.50
C ILE A 138 -17.75 10.34 -2.45
N ALA A 139 -18.55 9.95 -3.44
CA ALA A 139 -19.05 8.58 -3.56
C ALA A 139 -17.90 7.56 -3.59
N CYS A 140 -18.00 6.46 -2.84
CA CYS A 140 -16.94 5.45 -2.72
C CYS A 140 -16.40 4.94 -4.06
N LYS A 141 -17.26 4.84 -5.09
CA LYS A 141 -16.88 4.41 -6.45
C LYS A 141 -15.91 5.36 -7.16
N ARG A 142 -15.84 6.63 -6.72
CA ARG A 142 -14.95 7.66 -7.26
C ARG A 142 -13.67 7.82 -6.45
N ILE A 143 -13.56 7.15 -5.30
CA ILE A 143 -12.36 7.17 -4.47
C ILE A 143 -11.39 6.15 -5.04
N MET A 144 -10.23 6.62 -5.50
CA MET A 144 -9.15 5.78 -6.03
C MET A 144 -8.79 4.66 -5.06
N GLN A 145 -8.61 3.46 -5.60
CA GLN A 145 -8.05 2.33 -4.86
C GLN A 145 -6.54 2.53 -4.64
N LEU A 146 -5.94 1.78 -3.71
CA LEU A 146 -4.54 1.96 -3.31
C LEU A 146 -3.57 1.88 -4.50
N GLN A 147 -3.76 0.90 -5.39
CA GLN A 147 -2.92 0.73 -6.58
C GLN A 147 -3.02 1.93 -7.54
N GLU A 148 -4.24 2.41 -7.79
CA GLU A 148 -4.48 3.57 -8.66
C GLU A 148 -3.88 4.86 -8.07
N PHE A 149 -4.09 5.07 -6.77
CA PHE A 149 -3.49 6.17 -6.02
C PHE A 149 -1.96 6.14 -6.14
N LYS A 150 -1.34 4.97 -5.91
CA LYS A 150 0.11 4.80 -6.02
C LYS A 150 0.62 5.03 -7.45
N MET A 151 -0.12 4.59 -8.47
CA MET A 151 0.21 4.86 -9.87
C MET A 151 0.13 6.36 -10.18
N SER A 152 -0.91 7.05 -9.71
CA SER A 152 -1.06 8.50 -9.90
C SER A 152 0.10 9.29 -9.28
N LEU A 153 0.55 8.87 -8.09
CA LEU A 153 1.70 9.44 -7.40
C LEU A 153 3.00 9.18 -8.17
N GLY A 154 3.17 7.98 -8.73
CA GLY A 154 4.29 7.64 -9.59
C GLY A 154 4.34 8.51 -10.86
N HIS A 155 3.20 8.72 -11.51
CA HIS A 155 3.10 9.65 -12.65
C HIS A 155 3.48 11.07 -12.25
N TYR A 156 2.94 11.57 -11.14
CA TYR A 156 3.27 12.91 -10.63
C TYR A 156 4.77 13.09 -10.37
N PHE A 157 5.44 12.13 -9.72
CA PHE A 157 6.88 12.25 -9.44
C PHE A 157 7.75 12.18 -10.69
N VAL A 158 7.42 11.32 -11.65
CA VAL A 158 8.11 11.31 -12.95
C VAL A 158 7.90 12.65 -13.64
N GLU A 159 6.67 13.19 -13.57
CA GLU A 159 6.35 14.43 -14.25
C GLU A 159 7.08 15.63 -13.67
N ALA A 160 7.14 15.74 -12.35
CA ALA A 160 7.87 16.78 -11.64
C ALA A 160 9.37 16.73 -11.94
N ASN A 161 9.94 15.53 -12.07
CA ASN A 161 11.38 15.37 -12.24
C ASN A 161 11.88 15.65 -13.67
N ASP A 162 11.08 15.40 -14.70
CA ASP A 162 11.49 15.81 -16.07
C ASP A 162 11.44 17.35 -16.22
N VAL A 163 10.53 18.05 -15.54
CA VAL A 163 10.49 19.52 -15.58
C VAL A 163 11.76 20.13 -15.00
N SER A 164 12.34 19.52 -13.96
CA SER A 164 13.60 19.95 -13.35
C SER A 164 14.87 19.54 -14.10
N SER A 165 14.78 18.63 -15.06
CA SER A 165 15.94 18.21 -15.86
C SER A 165 16.04 18.90 -17.22
N ASP A 166 15.02 19.65 -17.64
CA ASP A 166 15.04 20.52 -18.83
C ASP A 166 15.74 21.88 -18.58
N SER A 167 16.15 22.16 -17.33
CA SER A 167 16.79 23.42 -16.93
C SER A 167 18.32 23.35 -16.74
N THR A 168 18.98 22.26 -17.11
CA THR A 168 20.45 22.17 -17.02
C THR A 168 21.08 21.63 -18.31
N GLU A 169 21.07 22.46 -19.34
CA GLU A 169 22.26 22.61 -20.18
C GLU A 169 23.33 23.35 -19.36
N SER A 170 23.97 22.64 -18.44
CA SER A 170 25.21 23.12 -17.83
C SER A 170 26.34 22.25 -18.36
N ASP A 171 27.05 22.82 -19.35
CA ASP A 171 28.46 22.55 -19.56
C ASP A 171 29.17 22.58 -18.21
N SER A 172 29.54 21.41 -17.70
CA SER A 172 30.56 21.32 -16.67
C SER A 172 31.40 20.10 -16.98
N GLU A 173 32.60 20.37 -17.50
CA GLU A 173 33.68 19.41 -17.49
C GLU A 173 33.94 18.94 -16.05
N GLY A 174 34.25 17.64 -15.92
CA GLY A 174 34.82 17.07 -14.71
C GLY A 174 33.80 16.62 -13.66
N ILE A 175 33.30 15.39 -13.81
CA ILE A 175 33.34 14.30 -12.81
C ILE A 175 32.85 13.04 -13.55
N LEU A 176 33.72 12.03 -13.64
CA LEU A 176 33.41 10.72 -14.23
C LEU A 176 32.44 9.95 -13.32
N GLU A 177 31.15 10.27 -13.38
CA GLU A 177 30.15 9.33 -12.90
C GLU A 177 30.13 8.11 -13.84
N PRO A 178 30.09 6.88 -13.31
CA PRO A 178 29.97 5.69 -14.14
C PRO A 178 28.62 5.76 -14.87
N LYS A 179 28.69 6.06 -16.18
CA LYS A 179 27.57 5.99 -17.11
C LYS A 179 27.07 4.54 -17.13
N HIS A 180 26.19 4.18 -16.20
CA HIS A 180 25.42 2.96 -16.30
C HIS A 180 24.76 2.97 -17.67
N LYS A 181 25.16 2.05 -18.56
CA LYS A 181 24.55 1.89 -19.89
C LYS A 181 23.04 1.70 -19.69
N ARG A 182 22.28 2.78 -19.83
CA ARG A 182 20.81 2.72 -19.82
C ARG A 182 20.45 1.72 -20.91
N ARG A 183 19.79 0.62 -20.52
CA ARG A 183 19.20 -0.32 -21.47
C ARG A 183 18.38 0.52 -22.44
N LYS A 184 18.66 0.45 -23.75
CA LYS A 184 17.83 1.14 -24.76
C LYS A 184 16.42 0.56 -24.65
N VAL A 185 15.54 1.27 -23.96
CA VAL A 185 14.11 0.96 -23.98
C VAL A 185 13.67 1.19 -25.41
N SER A 186 13.23 0.12 -26.09
CA SER A 186 12.89 0.15 -27.51
C SER A 186 11.68 1.03 -27.82
N ILE A 187 10.89 1.37 -26.79
CA ILE A 187 9.64 2.12 -26.89
C ILE A 187 9.60 3.14 -25.75
N VAL A 188 9.81 4.42 -26.06
CA VAL A 188 9.56 5.52 -25.10
C VAL A 188 8.04 5.62 -24.90
N PRO A 189 7.48 5.41 -23.70
CA PRO A 189 6.03 5.52 -23.47
C PRO A 189 5.52 6.89 -23.92
N LEU A 190 4.28 6.94 -24.39
CA LEU A 190 3.71 8.22 -24.82
C LEU A 190 3.56 9.13 -23.59
N PRO A 191 3.91 10.43 -23.69
CA PRO A 191 3.65 11.40 -22.62
C PRO A 191 2.18 11.39 -22.19
N SER A 192 1.86 11.76 -20.95
CA SER A 192 0.48 11.88 -20.47
C SER A 192 -0.33 12.91 -21.27
N ASP A 193 -1.66 12.80 -21.28
CA ASP A 193 -2.54 13.71 -22.04
C ASP A 193 -2.46 15.16 -21.51
N ILE A 194 -2.22 15.33 -20.21
CA ILE A 194 -1.97 16.65 -19.59
C ILE A 194 -0.71 17.29 -20.20
N ARG A 195 0.39 16.54 -20.34
CA ARG A 195 1.60 17.06 -20.98
C ARG A 195 1.40 17.40 -22.45
N ARG A 196 0.63 16.59 -23.18
CA ARG A 196 0.37 16.80 -24.61
C ARG A 196 -0.45 18.06 -24.89
N SER A 197 -1.40 18.39 -24.02
CA SER A 197 -2.34 19.50 -24.20
C SER A 197 -1.78 20.88 -23.81
N GLN A 198 -0.51 20.96 -23.36
CA GLN A 198 0.20 22.22 -23.10
C GLN A 198 0.65 22.90 -24.41
N LYS A 199 -0.30 23.50 -25.13
CA LYS A 199 -0.20 23.93 -26.54
C LYS A 199 1.01 24.81 -26.91
N ALA A 200 1.55 25.60 -25.99
CA ALA A 200 2.62 26.57 -26.28
C ALA A 200 4.05 26.02 -26.16
N ASP A 201 4.23 24.87 -25.50
CA ASP A 201 5.59 24.38 -25.17
C ASP A 201 6.09 23.29 -26.14
N HIS A 202 5.26 22.89 -27.12
CA HIS A 202 5.59 21.83 -28.08
C HIS A 202 5.97 22.45 -29.43
N MET A 203 7.27 22.53 -29.71
CA MET A 203 7.79 23.03 -30.98
C MET A 203 8.28 21.90 -31.90
N PRO A 204 7.98 21.96 -33.22
CA PRO A 204 8.46 20.98 -34.18
C PRO A 204 9.92 21.27 -34.56
N ILE A 205 10.83 20.37 -34.20
CA ILE A 205 12.25 20.41 -34.56
C ILE A 205 12.52 19.37 -35.66
N ARG A 206 13.36 19.72 -36.64
CA ARG A 206 13.84 18.76 -37.64
C ARG A 206 15.01 17.96 -37.09
N SER A 207 14.89 16.64 -37.11
CA SER A 207 15.96 15.70 -36.78
C SER A 207 16.68 15.24 -38.05
N THR A 208 17.98 15.01 -37.94
CA THR A 208 18.79 14.37 -38.99
C THR A 208 18.40 12.90 -39.19
N VAL A 209 17.83 12.27 -38.15
CA VAL A 209 17.40 10.86 -38.14
C VAL A 209 15.90 10.77 -38.37
N GLN A 210 15.48 9.73 -39.11
CA GLN A 210 14.07 9.43 -39.33
C GLN A 210 13.61 8.30 -38.40
N ASN A 211 12.48 8.48 -37.74
CA ASN A 211 11.88 7.47 -36.85
C ASN A 211 10.38 7.32 -37.12
N ARG A 212 9.78 6.22 -36.63
CA ARG A 212 8.34 5.97 -36.79
C ARG A 212 7.52 7.01 -36.01
N CYS A 213 6.46 7.51 -36.64
CA CYS A 213 5.48 8.39 -36.02
C CYS A 213 4.85 7.71 -34.80
N ARG A 214 4.78 8.44 -33.68
CA ARG A 214 4.29 7.94 -32.40
C ARG A 214 2.78 8.17 -32.18
N LEU A 215 2.09 8.84 -33.10
CA LEU A 215 0.62 8.95 -33.05
C LEU A 215 -0.01 7.55 -33.18
N PRO A 216 -0.91 7.13 -32.26
CA PRO A 216 -1.64 5.87 -32.37
C PRO A 216 -2.32 5.73 -33.75
N GLY A 217 -2.16 4.57 -34.40
CA GLY A 217 -2.70 4.31 -35.74
C GLY A 217 -1.80 4.74 -36.91
N CYS A 218 -0.78 5.57 -36.69
CA CYS A 218 0.14 5.97 -37.74
C CYS A 218 1.28 4.96 -37.95
N LYS A 219 1.53 4.53 -39.19
CA LYS A 219 2.60 3.58 -39.55
C LYS A 219 3.80 4.23 -40.23
N GLN A 220 3.76 5.54 -40.40
CA GLN A 220 4.67 6.29 -41.26
C GLN A 220 5.90 6.75 -40.51
N LYS A 221 6.97 7.09 -41.22
CA LYS A 221 8.20 7.63 -40.62
C LYS A 221 8.21 9.16 -40.73
N SER A 222 8.77 9.84 -39.73
CA SER A 222 8.90 11.29 -39.65
C SER A 222 10.33 11.68 -39.28
N ARG A 223 10.78 12.82 -39.81
CA ARG A 223 11.99 13.54 -39.35
C ARG A 223 11.65 14.69 -38.40
N THR A 224 10.37 14.99 -38.22
CA THR A 224 9.92 16.03 -37.29
C THR A 224 9.75 15.42 -35.91
N LYS A 225 10.36 16.08 -34.93
CA LYS A 225 10.43 15.68 -33.53
C LYS A 225 9.87 16.81 -32.67
N CYS A 226 9.10 16.50 -31.64
CA CYS A 226 8.67 17.50 -30.66
C CYS A 226 9.83 17.83 -29.69
N SER A 227 10.08 19.12 -29.45
CA SER A 227 11.10 19.63 -28.52
C SER A 227 10.91 19.05 -27.11
N LYS A 228 9.70 19.20 -26.56
CA LYS A 228 9.36 18.83 -25.18
C LYS A 228 9.03 17.35 -25.01
N CYS A 229 8.24 16.77 -25.92
CA CYS A 229 7.87 15.36 -25.82
C CYS A 229 8.97 14.40 -26.29
N ASN A 230 10.02 14.88 -26.99
CA ASN A 230 11.12 14.07 -27.50
C ASN A 230 10.69 12.87 -28.39
N ILE A 231 9.53 12.99 -29.05
CA ILE A 231 8.94 11.96 -29.93
C ILE A 231 8.82 12.44 -31.37
N TYR A 232 8.77 11.49 -32.31
CA TYR A 232 8.63 11.75 -33.73
C TYR A 232 7.15 11.74 -34.14
N LEU A 233 6.72 12.79 -34.83
CA LEU A 233 5.35 12.98 -35.29
C LEU A 233 5.35 13.51 -36.72
N CYS A 234 4.43 13.05 -37.57
CA CYS A 234 4.31 13.57 -38.94
C CYS A 234 3.83 15.03 -38.90
N ASN A 235 4.58 15.91 -39.56
CA ASN A 235 4.20 17.29 -39.81
C ASN A 235 4.44 17.58 -41.30
N THR A 236 3.49 17.15 -42.13
CA THR A 236 3.53 17.28 -43.60
C THR A 236 2.17 17.78 -44.09
N LEU A 237 2.11 18.38 -45.29
CA LEU A 237 0.88 18.94 -45.87
C LEU A 237 -0.32 17.98 -45.78
N ASN A 238 -0.11 16.71 -46.12
CA ASN A 238 -1.19 15.71 -46.17
C ASN A 238 -1.43 15.00 -44.82
N ARG A 239 -0.57 15.22 -43.81
CA ARG A 239 -0.63 14.52 -42.51
C ARG A 239 -0.10 15.41 -41.40
N ASN A 240 -1.01 15.90 -40.58
CA ASN A 240 -0.69 16.72 -39.41
C ASN A 240 -0.87 15.93 -38.10
N CYS A 241 -0.13 14.83 -37.96
CA CYS A 241 -0.12 14.04 -36.71
C CYS A 241 0.41 14.86 -35.53
N TYR A 242 1.26 15.85 -35.80
CA TYR A 242 1.80 16.76 -34.79
C TYR A 242 0.71 17.55 -34.08
N GLN A 243 -0.18 18.19 -34.84
CA GLN A 243 -1.32 18.91 -34.27
C GLN A 243 -2.28 17.95 -33.57
N SER A 244 -2.64 16.82 -34.19
CA SER A 244 -3.57 15.87 -33.58
C SER A 244 -3.08 15.26 -32.27
N PHE A 245 -1.77 15.16 -32.07
CA PHE A 245 -1.19 14.60 -30.85
C PHE A 245 -1.18 15.58 -29.67
N HIS A 246 -1.13 16.89 -29.94
CA HIS A 246 -1.03 17.96 -28.92
C HIS A 246 -2.32 18.80 -28.80
N LYS A 247 -3.43 18.33 -29.39
CA LYS A 247 -4.75 18.93 -29.18
C LYS A 247 -5.21 18.69 -27.75
#